data_AF-A0A6G7BXF9-F1
#
_entry.id   AF-A0A6G7BXF9-F1
#
_cell.length_a   1.000
_cell.length_b   1.000
_cell.length_c   1.000
_cell.angle_alpha   90.00
_cell.angle_beta   90.00
_cell.angle_gamma   90.00
#
_symmetry.space_group_name_H-M   'P 1'
#
loop_
_entity.id
_entity.type
_entity.pdbx_description
1 polymer ?
#
loop_
_entity_poly.entity_id
_entity_poly.type
_entity_poly.pdbx_seq_one_letter_code
_entity_poly.pdbx_strand_id
1 'polypeptide(L)'
;MIIQKNDFNKMFEFLKEVRSEGEKYVAFEDHSPVNTESVKTFTTAYEAQEFCYENATGDNVFSYLSISSACQAMAAALKDETLLICKDGLVDISLTTLLWVEQSENEQPDIDHKQKNMFESFQTNKNRKKYEVRDENKNERSSKQKNHRQAKQISNVKYSRKSTKNKGRLGF
;
A
#
# COMPACT_ATOMS: atom_id res chain seq x y z
N MET A 1 -11.03 8.41 -3.89
CA MET A 1 -11.68 9.52 -3.18
C MET A 1 -12.88 9.94 -4.01
N ILE A 2 -14.03 9.38 -3.66
CA ILE A 2 -15.28 9.63 -4.37
C ILE A 2 -16.00 10.76 -3.62
N ILE A 3 -16.53 11.76 -4.31
CA ILE A 3 -17.32 12.84 -3.72
C ILE A 3 -18.59 13.10 -4.54
N GLN A 4 -19.55 13.85 -4.01
CA GLN A 4 -20.66 14.35 -4.83
C GLN A 4 -20.16 15.46 -5.77
N LYS A 5 -20.66 15.55 -7.01
CA LYS A 5 -20.27 16.62 -7.95
C LYS A 5 -20.55 18.02 -7.37
N ASN A 6 -21.61 18.17 -6.58
CA ASN A 6 -21.95 19.43 -5.90
C ASN A 6 -20.90 19.86 -4.86
N ASP A 7 -20.20 18.91 -4.24
CA ASP A 7 -19.13 19.17 -3.25
C ASP A 7 -17.76 19.41 -3.88
N PHE A 8 -17.63 19.36 -5.22
CA PHE A 8 -16.33 19.42 -5.90
C PHE A 8 -15.54 20.69 -5.56
N ASN A 9 -16.17 21.86 -5.64
CA ASN A 9 -15.52 23.12 -5.28
C ASN A 9 -15.21 23.21 -3.77
N LYS A 10 -16.09 22.66 -2.91
CA LYS A 10 -15.88 22.64 -1.46
C LYS A 10 -14.66 21.78 -1.10
N MET A 11 -14.55 20.58 -1.69
CA MET A 11 -13.40 19.69 -1.51
C MET A 11 -12.11 20.31 -2.09
N PHE A 12 -12.19 20.97 -3.24
CA PHE A 12 -11.02 21.64 -3.84
C PHE A 12 -10.46 22.76 -2.96
N GLU A 13 -11.33 23.63 -2.43
CA GLU A 13 -10.90 24.72 -1.54
C GLU A 13 -10.39 24.19 -0.20
N PHE A 14 -11.04 23.18 0.39
CA PHE A 14 -10.53 22.48 1.57
C PHE A 14 -9.11 21.92 1.35
N LEU A 15 -8.87 21.24 0.23
CA LEU A 15 -7.55 20.68 -0.09
C LEU A 15 -6.48 21.77 -0.33
N LYS A 16 -6.87 22.96 -0.80
CA LYS A 16 -5.96 24.12 -0.90
C LYS A 16 -5.65 24.73 0.46
N GLU A 17 -6.65 24.82 1.34
CA GLU A 17 -6.53 25.36 2.70
C GLU A 17 -5.56 24.52 3.53
N VAL A 18 -5.82 23.22 3.71
CA VAL A 18 -4.94 22.33 4.49
C VAL A 18 -3.53 22.23 3.88
N ARG A 19 -3.39 22.33 2.56
CA ARG A 19 -2.07 22.42 1.90
C ARG A 19 -1.29 23.66 2.32
N SER A 20 -1.97 24.79 2.53
CA SER A 20 -1.36 26.03 3.00
C SER A 20 -0.93 25.95 4.48
N GLU A 21 -1.60 25.10 5.27
CA GLU A 21 -1.24 24.78 6.66
C GLU A 21 -0.04 23.82 6.77
N GLY A 22 0.34 23.16 5.66
CA GLY A 22 1.51 22.29 5.56
C GLY A 22 1.19 20.81 5.32
N GLU A 23 -0.09 20.44 5.25
CA GLU A 23 -0.54 19.08 4.94
C GLU A 23 -0.19 18.69 3.51
N LYS A 24 0.16 17.41 3.31
CA LYS A 24 0.66 16.90 2.01
C LYS A 24 -0.12 15.72 1.48
N TYR A 25 -0.77 14.97 2.35
CA TYR A 25 -1.53 13.76 2.01
C TYR A 25 -2.91 13.81 2.65
N VAL A 26 -3.91 13.30 1.93
CA VAL A 26 -5.27 13.12 2.42
C VAL A 26 -5.63 11.64 2.33
N ALA A 27 -6.08 11.05 3.44
CA ALA A 27 -6.64 9.73 3.53
C ALA A 27 -8.17 9.79 3.55
N PHE A 28 -8.80 8.79 2.94
CA PHE A 28 -10.24 8.67 2.73
C PHE A 28 -10.65 7.20 2.70
N GLU A 29 -11.90 6.91 3.02
CA GLU A 29 -12.49 5.59 2.78
C GLU A 29 -12.65 5.37 1.26
N ASP A 30 -12.22 4.21 0.78
CA ASP A 30 -12.33 3.80 -0.62
C ASP A 30 -13.70 3.20 -0.92
N HIS A 31 -14.17 3.30 -2.16
CA HIS A 31 -15.52 2.91 -2.63
C HIS A 31 -16.72 3.65 -2.02
N SER A 32 -16.57 4.40 -0.91
CA SER A 32 -17.60 5.27 -0.31
C SER A 32 -17.48 6.73 -0.77
N PRO A 33 -18.60 7.47 -0.97
CA PRO A 33 -18.56 8.92 -1.10
C PRO A 33 -18.15 9.58 0.22
N VAL A 34 -17.13 10.44 0.19
CA VAL A 34 -16.61 11.19 1.33
C VAL A 34 -16.94 12.68 1.25
N ASN A 35 -16.91 13.33 2.41
CA ASN A 35 -16.98 14.78 2.56
C ASN A 35 -15.73 15.32 3.30
N THR A 36 -15.64 16.65 3.44
CA THR A 36 -14.49 17.32 4.10
C THR A 36 -14.30 16.97 5.58
N GLU A 37 -15.33 16.45 6.26
CA GLU A 37 -15.28 16.07 7.69
C GLU A 37 -14.85 14.61 7.89
N SER A 38 -15.08 13.77 6.88
CA SER A 38 -14.75 12.32 6.90
C SER A 38 -13.34 11.97 6.42
N VAL A 39 -12.60 12.93 5.86
CA VAL A 39 -11.22 12.73 5.38
C VAL A 39 -10.20 13.15 6.43
N LYS A 40 -9.01 12.56 6.41
CA LYS A 40 -7.93 12.86 7.35
C LYS A 40 -6.65 13.30 6.64
N THR A 41 -6.03 14.38 7.11
CA THR A 41 -4.81 14.96 6.52
C THR A 41 -3.55 14.56 7.27
N PHE A 42 -2.43 14.48 6.54
CA PHE A 42 -1.11 14.13 7.06
C PHE A 42 0.03 14.88 6.37
N THR A 43 1.08 15.20 7.15
CA THR A 43 2.27 15.92 6.66
C THR A 43 3.24 15.01 5.91
N THR A 44 3.18 13.69 6.15
CA THR A 44 4.02 12.67 5.52
C THR A 44 3.20 11.53 4.91
N ALA A 45 3.78 10.86 3.91
CA ALA A 45 3.16 9.67 3.30
C ALA A 45 3.12 8.48 4.28
N TYR A 46 4.08 8.43 5.21
CA TYR A 46 4.21 7.35 6.20
C TYR A 46 3.02 7.37 7.18
N GLU A 47 2.72 8.52 7.76
CA GLU A 47 1.57 8.69 8.67
C GLU A 47 0.24 8.37 7.96
N ALA A 48 0.07 8.82 6.72
CA ALA A 48 -1.11 8.52 5.92
C ALA A 48 -1.25 7.01 5.62
N GLN A 49 -0.12 6.34 5.36
CA GLN A 49 -0.08 4.90 5.09
C GLN A 49 -0.36 4.08 6.36
N GLU A 50 0.23 4.43 7.50
CA GLU A 50 -0.07 3.80 8.80
C GLU A 50 -1.56 3.97 9.14
N PHE A 51 -2.10 5.19 9.03
CA PHE A 51 -3.53 5.43 9.25
C PHE A 51 -4.41 4.54 8.37
N CYS A 52 -4.10 4.42 7.07
CA CYS A 52 -4.87 3.57 6.15
C CYS A 52 -4.77 2.08 6.53
N TYR A 53 -3.64 1.63 7.05
CA TYR A 53 -3.43 0.25 7.47
C TYR A 53 -4.14 -0.07 8.80
N GLU A 54 -4.07 0.82 9.79
CA GLU A 54 -4.67 0.64 11.11
C GLU A 54 -6.20 0.75 11.10
N ASN A 55 -6.76 1.59 10.23
CA ASN A 55 -8.21 1.82 10.14
C ASN A 55 -8.91 0.94 9.10
N ALA A 56 -8.15 0.16 8.31
CA ALA A 56 -8.73 -0.84 7.43
C ALA A 56 -9.34 -1.99 8.25
N THR A 57 -10.65 -2.18 8.13
CA THR A 57 -11.36 -3.33 8.69
C THR A 57 -11.79 -4.25 7.54
N GLY A 58 -12.39 -5.41 7.85
CA GLY A 58 -12.66 -6.45 6.83
C GLY A 58 -13.42 -5.95 5.60
N ASP A 59 -14.38 -5.05 5.80
CA ASP A 59 -15.20 -4.45 4.73
C ASP A 59 -14.74 -3.02 4.35
N ASN A 60 -14.12 -2.28 5.27
CA ASN A 60 -13.74 -0.88 5.06
C ASN A 60 -12.26 -0.76 4.66
N VAL A 61 -12.00 -0.27 3.45
CA VAL A 61 -10.63 -0.04 2.94
C VAL A 61 -10.35 1.46 2.94
N PHE A 62 -9.20 1.88 3.46
CA PHE A 62 -8.73 3.26 3.36
C PHE A 62 -7.62 3.40 2.32
N SER A 63 -7.58 4.54 1.65
CA SER A 63 -6.53 4.92 0.71
C SER A 63 -6.12 6.38 0.92
N TYR A 64 -4.93 6.76 0.45
CA TYR A 64 -4.44 8.14 0.55
C TYR A 64 -3.96 8.68 -0.79
N LEU A 65 -3.95 10.01 -0.92
CA LEU A 65 -3.59 10.74 -2.13
C LEU A 65 -2.73 11.96 -1.80
N SER A 66 -1.79 12.30 -2.69
CA SER A 66 -1.03 13.57 -2.64
C SER A 66 -1.97 14.76 -2.85
N ILE A 67 -2.04 15.66 -1.88
CA ILE A 67 -2.88 16.86 -1.93
C ILE A 67 -2.43 17.79 -3.06
N SER A 68 -1.11 17.90 -3.32
CA SER A 68 -0.61 18.70 -4.44
C SER A 68 -1.12 18.18 -5.78
N SER A 69 -1.02 16.86 -6.00
CA SER A 69 -1.44 16.22 -7.24
C SER A 69 -2.96 16.30 -7.41
N ALA A 70 -3.72 16.08 -6.33
CA ALA A 70 -5.18 16.25 -6.32
C ALA A 70 -5.59 17.68 -6.70
N CYS A 71 -4.99 18.69 -6.07
CA CYS A 71 -5.27 20.08 -6.40
C CYS A 71 -4.89 20.46 -7.83
N GLN A 72 -3.81 19.89 -8.39
CA GLN A 72 -3.44 20.14 -9.79
C GLN A 72 -4.45 19.51 -10.77
N ALA A 73 -4.83 18.25 -10.55
CA ALA A 73 -5.84 17.56 -11.36
C ALA A 73 -7.22 18.25 -11.27
N MET A 74 -7.65 18.64 -10.06
CA MET A 74 -8.90 19.38 -9.86
C MET A 74 -8.85 20.76 -10.53
N ALA A 75 -7.72 21.49 -10.46
CA ALA A 75 -7.56 22.78 -11.13
C ALA A 75 -7.52 22.67 -12.66
N ALA A 76 -7.06 21.55 -13.22
CA ALA A 76 -7.17 21.25 -14.65
C ALA A 76 -8.63 20.94 -15.01
N ALA A 77 -9.29 20.10 -14.22
CA ALA A 77 -10.68 19.72 -14.41
C ALA A 77 -11.71 20.87 -14.27
N LEU A 78 -11.37 21.94 -13.54
CA LEU A 78 -12.15 23.19 -13.52
C LEU A 78 -12.07 24.00 -14.83
N LYS A 79 -11.03 23.77 -15.64
CA LYS A 79 -10.86 24.42 -16.96
C LYS A 79 -11.45 23.55 -18.07
N ASP A 80 -11.41 22.24 -17.90
CA ASP A 80 -11.93 21.25 -18.83
C ASP A 80 -12.63 20.11 -18.07
N GLU A 81 -13.97 20.16 -18.03
CA GLU A 81 -14.78 19.12 -17.38
C GLU A 81 -14.63 17.73 -18.01
N THR A 82 -14.05 17.59 -19.22
CA THR A 82 -13.81 16.26 -19.82
C THR A 82 -12.74 15.45 -19.09
N LEU A 83 -11.92 16.12 -18.28
CA LEU A 83 -10.96 15.48 -17.37
C LEU A 83 -11.62 14.90 -16.11
N LEU A 84 -12.86 15.29 -15.79
CA LEU A 84 -13.58 14.75 -14.62
C LEU A 84 -14.08 13.34 -14.88
N ILE A 85 -13.65 12.39 -14.05
CA ILE A 85 -14.25 11.07 -13.99
C ILE A 85 -15.52 11.16 -13.13
N CYS A 86 -16.62 11.49 -13.79
CA CYS A 86 -17.93 11.63 -13.19
C CYS A 86 -18.88 10.51 -13.62
N LYS A 87 -19.55 9.87 -12.66
CA LYS A 87 -20.59 8.85 -12.90
C LYS A 87 -21.71 9.01 -11.88
N ASP A 88 -22.96 9.01 -12.33
CA ASP A 88 -24.16 9.06 -11.48
C ASP A 88 -24.17 10.21 -10.45
N GLY A 89 -23.59 11.36 -10.81
CA GLY A 89 -23.47 12.54 -9.93
C GLY A 89 -22.31 12.47 -8.92
N LEU A 90 -21.52 11.40 -8.93
CA LEU A 90 -20.31 11.24 -8.14
C LEU A 90 -19.06 11.51 -8.99
N VAL A 91 -18.02 12.10 -8.39
CA VAL A 91 -16.72 12.36 -9.02
C VAL A 91 -15.64 11.57 -8.28
N ASP A 92 -14.85 10.78 -9.01
CA ASP A 92 -13.66 10.11 -8.45
C ASP A 92 -12.42 10.98 -8.64
N ILE A 93 -12.04 11.72 -7.59
CA ILE A 93 -10.85 12.58 -7.59
C ILE A 93 -9.58 11.73 -7.66
N SER A 94 -9.55 10.52 -7.10
CA SER A 94 -8.34 9.69 -7.11
C SER A 94 -8.03 9.19 -8.52
N LEU A 95 -9.03 8.71 -9.24
CA LEU A 95 -8.85 8.26 -10.62
C LEU A 95 -8.65 9.45 -11.59
N THR A 96 -9.34 10.58 -11.34
CA THR A 96 -9.08 11.86 -12.06
C THR A 96 -7.63 12.31 -11.88
N THR A 97 -7.09 12.21 -10.66
CA THR A 97 -5.69 12.56 -10.36
C THR A 97 -4.71 11.59 -11.01
N LEU A 98 -5.02 10.28 -11.01
CA LEU A 98 -4.18 9.28 -11.66
C LEU A 98 -4.05 9.54 -13.16
N LEU A 99 -5.17 9.74 -13.87
CA LEU A 99 -5.14 10.04 -15.31
C LEU A 99 -4.43 11.36 -15.60
N TRP A 100 -4.60 12.39 -14.77
CA TRP A 100 -3.92 13.67 -14.93
C TRP A 100 -2.39 13.54 -14.77
N VAL A 101 -1.92 12.74 -13.80
CA VAL A 101 -0.48 12.45 -13.64
C VAL A 101 0.03 11.64 -14.83
N GLU A 102 -0.65 10.56 -15.23
CA GLU A 102 -0.25 9.75 -16.38
C GLU A 102 -0.17 10.58 -17.68
N GLN A 103 -1.12 11.48 -17.93
CA GLN A 103 -1.05 12.41 -19.07
C GLN A 103 0.14 13.36 -18.95
N SER A 104 0.32 13.99 -17.79
CA SER A 104 1.40 14.96 -17.55
C SER A 104 2.80 14.34 -17.63
N GLU A 105 2.96 13.06 -17.25
CA GLU A 105 4.22 12.31 -17.40
C GLU A 105 4.47 11.91 -18.86
N ASN A 106 3.45 11.45 -19.59
CA ASN A 106 3.61 11.08 -21.01
C ASN A 106 3.85 12.29 -21.93
N GLU A 107 3.46 13.49 -21.51
CA GLU A 107 3.79 14.76 -22.19
C GLU A 107 5.21 15.27 -21.90
N GLN A 108 5.96 14.65 -20.97
CA GLN A 108 7.37 14.95 -20.70
C GLN A 108 8.30 13.82 -21.22
N PRO A 109 8.89 13.96 -22.41
CA PRO A 109 9.59 12.85 -23.09
C PRO A 109 10.96 12.46 -22.51
N ASP A 110 11.44 13.08 -21.43
CA ASP A 110 12.68 12.74 -20.74
C ASP A 110 12.67 13.33 -19.31
N ILE A 111 12.58 12.49 -18.26
CA ILE A 111 13.22 12.60 -16.91
C ILE A 111 12.62 11.55 -15.94
N ASP A 112 13.46 10.60 -15.54
CA ASP A 112 13.46 9.78 -14.31
C ASP A 112 12.15 9.27 -13.66
N HIS A 113 11.92 7.96 -13.84
CA HIS A 113 11.97 6.86 -12.85
C HIS A 113 11.54 7.00 -11.35
N LYS A 114 11.24 8.18 -10.79
CA LYS A 114 11.02 8.38 -9.34
C LYS A 114 9.56 8.25 -8.86
N GLN A 115 8.55 8.38 -9.73
CA GLN A 115 7.14 8.33 -9.30
C GLN A 115 6.57 6.90 -9.17
N LYS A 116 7.28 5.89 -9.71
CA LYS A 116 6.82 4.49 -9.80
C LYS A 116 6.41 3.85 -8.47
N ASN A 117 6.92 4.34 -7.34
CA ASN A 117 6.59 3.77 -6.02
C ASN A 117 5.18 4.10 -5.52
N MET A 118 4.54 5.17 -6.03
CA MET A 118 3.13 5.47 -5.71
C MET A 118 2.16 4.60 -6.54
N PHE A 119 2.58 4.22 -7.75
CA PHE A 119 1.83 3.37 -8.67
C PHE A 119 1.67 1.93 -8.15
N GLU A 120 2.70 1.38 -7.51
CA GLU A 120 2.67 0.00 -7.00
C GLU A 120 1.71 -0.19 -5.80
N SER A 121 1.54 0.81 -4.92
CA SER A 121 0.59 0.71 -3.79
C SER A 121 -0.88 0.72 -4.25
N PHE A 122 -1.24 1.56 -5.23
CA PHE A 122 -2.59 1.57 -5.81
C PHE A 122 -2.92 0.26 -6.56
N GLN A 123 -1.95 -0.33 -7.29
CA GLN A 123 -2.21 -1.58 -8.03
C GLN A 123 -2.21 -2.84 -7.15
N THR A 124 -1.37 -2.91 -6.11
CA THR A 124 -1.30 -4.08 -5.22
C THR A 124 -2.61 -4.31 -4.45
N ASN A 125 -3.29 -3.23 -4.02
CA ASN A 125 -4.62 -3.32 -3.40
C ASN A 125 -5.72 -3.79 -4.37
N LYS A 126 -5.62 -3.45 -5.67
CA LYS A 126 -6.61 -3.85 -6.68
C LYS A 126 -6.51 -5.32 -7.08
N ASN A 127 -5.30 -5.88 -7.06
CA ASN A 127 -5.05 -7.27 -7.47
C ASN A 127 -5.20 -8.31 -6.35
N ARG A 128 -5.07 -7.93 -5.06
CA ARG A 128 -5.26 -8.86 -3.92
C ARG A 128 -6.67 -9.48 -3.87
N LYS A 129 -7.70 -8.75 -4.25
CA LYS A 129 -9.11 -9.22 -4.28
C LYS A 129 -9.39 -10.36 -5.29
N LYS A 130 -8.40 -10.86 -6.05
CA LYS A 130 -8.59 -11.89 -7.09
C LYS A 130 -8.16 -13.31 -6.70
N TYR A 131 -7.53 -13.52 -5.53
CA TYR A 131 -6.95 -14.83 -5.16
C TYR A 131 -7.36 -15.39 -3.79
N GLU A 132 -8.15 -14.69 -2.98
CA GLU A 132 -8.60 -15.17 -1.65
C GLU A 132 -10.08 -15.60 -1.62
N VAL A 133 -10.58 -16.18 -2.73
CA VAL A 133 -11.88 -16.89 -2.75
C VAL A 133 -11.73 -18.26 -3.40
N ARG A 134 -10.95 -19.15 -2.76
CA ARG A 134 -11.16 -20.59 -2.88
C ARG A 134 -10.53 -21.40 -1.74
N ASP A 135 -11.33 -22.35 -1.25
CA ASP A 135 -10.99 -23.51 -0.42
C ASP A 135 -11.10 -23.38 1.10
N GLU A 136 -12.31 -23.04 1.57
CA GLU A 136 -12.82 -23.64 2.81
C GLU A 136 -13.37 -25.06 2.54
N ASN A 137 -13.14 -25.97 3.50
CA ASN A 137 -13.60 -27.37 3.60
C ASN A 137 -12.96 -28.43 2.67
N LYS A 138 -12.06 -29.24 3.25
CA LYS A 138 -12.39 -30.67 3.55
C LYS A 138 -11.42 -31.41 4.50
N ASN A 139 -12.04 -32.04 5.50
CA ASN A 139 -11.69 -33.29 6.20
C ASN A 139 -10.50 -33.39 7.19
N GLU A 140 -10.92 -33.58 8.45
CA GLU A 140 -10.30 -34.37 9.51
C GLU A 140 -9.85 -35.81 9.12
N ARG A 141 -8.94 -36.36 9.95
CA ARG A 141 -8.60 -37.80 10.19
C ARG A 141 -7.84 -38.58 9.10
N SER A 142 -6.56 -38.93 9.38
CA SER A 142 -6.22 -40.22 10.03
C SER A 142 -4.71 -40.61 10.02
N SER A 143 -4.29 -41.25 11.12
CA SER A 143 -3.36 -42.41 11.21
C SER A 143 -2.02 -42.49 10.44
N LYS A 144 -0.92 -42.36 11.21
CA LYS A 144 0.12 -43.39 11.49
C LYS A 144 0.68 -44.32 10.38
N GLN A 145 2.03 -44.43 10.40
CA GLN A 145 2.92 -45.61 10.14
C GLN A 145 3.62 -45.83 8.77
N LYS A 146 4.96 -45.67 8.83
CA LYS A 146 6.06 -46.65 8.52
C LYS A 146 6.52 -46.94 7.06
N ASN A 147 7.82 -46.64 6.88
CA ASN A 147 8.89 -47.52 6.31
C ASN A 147 8.81 -47.85 4.79
N HIS A 148 9.89 -48.25 4.06
CA HIS A 148 11.24 -48.70 4.44
C HIS A 148 12.25 -48.68 3.26
N ARG A 149 13.54 -48.35 3.54
CA ARG A 149 14.79 -48.84 2.86
C ARG A 149 14.96 -48.59 1.33
N GLN A 150 16.15 -48.53 0.73
CA GLN A 150 17.49 -49.12 0.99
C GLN A 150 18.62 -48.05 0.72
N ALA A 151 19.68 -47.90 1.54
CA ALA A 151 21.01 -48.56 1.50
C ALA A 151 21.96 -48.02 0.39
N LYS A 152 23.31 -47.98 0.48
CA LYS A 152 24.32 -48.20 1.55
C LYS A 152 25.72 -47.80 1.02
N GLN A 153 26.63 -47.32 1.90
CA GLN A 153 28.14 -47.37 1.91
C GLN A 153 28.65 -46.05 2.55
N ILE A 154 29.27 -45.96 3.74
CA ILE A 154 30.34 -46.73 4.44
C ILE A 154 31.64 -46.61 3.62
N SER A 155 32.74 -45.96 4.04
CA SER A 155 33.43 -45.94 5.35
C SER A 155 34.38 -44.69 5.46
N ASN A 156 35.16 -44.34 6.50
CA ASN A 156 35.40 -44.84 7.88
C ASN A 156 36.21 -43.81 8.74
N VAL A 157 36.08 -43.85 10.08
CA VAL A 157 37.14 -43.76 11.13
C VAL A 157 38.13 -42.54 11.14
N LYS A 158 38.36 -41.76 12.22
CA LYS A 158 38.73 -42.17 13.60
C LYS A 158 38.45 -41.08 14.67
N TYR A 159 38.22 -41.49 15.91
CA TYR A 159 38.03 -40.65 17.11
C TYR A 159 39.35 -40.16 17.73
N SER A 160 39.30 -39.03 18.46
CA SER A 160 39.81 -38.95 19.85
C SER A 160 39.13 -37.83 20.66
N ARG A 161 39.04 -38.01 22.00
CA ARG A 161 38.53 -37.04 23.01
C ARG A 161 39.48 -37.06 24.22
N LYS A 162 39.34 -36.06 25.13
CA LYS A 162 39.89 -35.98 26.51
C LYS A 162 41.37 -35.50 26.58
N SER A 163 41.87 -34.77 27.61
CA SER A 163 41.24 -34.21 28.84
C SER A 163 42.22 -33.27 29.63
N THR A 164 41.66 -32.48 30.57
CA THR A 164 42.21 -32.03 31.89
C THR A 164 43.33 -30.95 32.05
N LYS A 165 42.90 -29.84 32.71
CA LYS A 165 43.41 -29.22 33.98
C LYS A 165 44.85 -28.71 34.17
N ASN A 166 44.91 -27.43 34.57
CA ASN A 166 45.75 -26.79 35.62
C ASN A 166 47.24 -27.13 35.76
N LYS A 167 48.10 -26.11 35.61
CA LYS A 167 48.72 -25.32 36.72
C LYS A 167 49.61 -24.21 36.14
N GLY A 168 49.66 -23.04 36.77
CA GLY A 168 50.54 -21.93 36.35
C GLY A 168 51.87 -21.89 37.12
N ARG A 169 52.78 -21.00 36.70
CA ARG A 169 53.88 -20.48 37.55
C ARG A 169 54.39 -19.13 37.01
N LEU A 170 54.84 -18.28 37.94
CA LEU A 170 55.42 -16.94 37.73
C LEU A 170 56.90 -17.00 37.31
N GLY A 171 57.38 -15.88 36.75
CA GLY A 171 58.78 -15.42 36.78
C GLY A 171 59.57 -15.67 35.49
N PHE A 172 60.02 -14.61 34.82
CA PHE A 172 61.22 -13.85 35.23
C PHE A 172 60.98 -12.35 35.01
#